data_AF-A0AB39Y8G0-F1
#
_entry.id   AF-A0AB39Y8G0-F1
#
_cell.length_a   1.000
_cell.length_b   1.000
_cell.length_c   1.000
_cell.angle_alpha   90.00
_cell.angle_beta   90.00
_cell.angle_gamma   90.00
#
_symmetry.space_group_name_H-M   'P 1'
#
loop_
_entity.id
_entity.type
_entity.pdbx_description
1 polymer ?
#
loop_
_entity_poly.entity_id
_entity_poly.type
_entity_poly.pdbx_seq_one_letter_code
_entity_poly.pdbx_strand_id
1 'polypeptide(L)'
;MSQQPAPAVPDFLVGYLAQQDAYRFTAVNEMLRGCTEREVLLMKEAAVMGWVQGRMHADQKIPGDRQILFTVADACRAYADLYPTITGWTPADDEEDEE
;
A
#
# COMPACT_ATOMS: atom_id res chain seq x y z
N MET A 1 8.28 18.59 34.68
CA MET A 1 7.36 17.64 34.04
C MET A 1 8.18 16.41 33.68
N SER A 2 8.10 15.35 34.48
CA SER A 2 8.82 14.10 34.19
C SER A 2 8.08 13.38 33.06
N GLN A 3 8.69 13.25 31.89
CA GLN A 3 8.16 12.39 30.83
C GLN A 3 8.23 10.94 31.31
N GLN A 4 7.08 10.29 31.33
CA GLN A 4 7.00 8.85 31.56
C GLN A 4 7.58 8.14 30.32
N PRO A 5 8.46 7.13 30.48
CA PRO A 5 8.98 6.40 29.33
C PRO A 5 7.82 5.72 28.60
N ALA A 6 7.80 5.84 27.28
CA ALA A 6 6.81 5.16 26.45
C ALA A 6 6.84 3.65 26.76
N PRO A 7 5.68 2.99 26.88
CA PRO A 7 5.65 1.55 27.13
C PRO A 7 6.38 0.82 25.99
N ALA A 8 7.27 -0.10 26.36
CA ALA A 8 7.97 -0.93 25.38
C ALA A 8 6.95 -1.72 24.54
N VAL A 9 7.13 -1.71 23.23
CA VAL A 9 6.27 -2.47 22.32
C VAL A 9 6.52 -3.96 22.56
N PRO A 10 5.48 -4.76 22.82
CA PRO A 10 5.62 -6.21 22.98
C PRO A 10 6.26 -6.89 21.78
N ASP A 11 7.21 -7.81 22.02
CA ASP A 11 7.96 -8.51 20.97
C ASP A 11 7.07 -9.27 19.98
N PHE A 12 5.92 -9.80 20.46
CA PHE A 12 4.98 -10.50 19.59
C PHE A 12 4.33 -9.56 18.55
N LEU A 13 4.10 -8.29 18.89
CA LEU A 13 3.57 -7.30 17.95
C LEU A 13 4.62 -6.91 16.92
N VAL A 14 5.88 -6.77 17.33
CA VAL A 14 7.00 -6.52 16.41
C VAL A 14 7.13 -7.68 15.41
N GLY A 15 7.09 -8.92 15.89
CA GLY A 15 7.13 -10.12 15.05
C GLY A 15 5.95 -10.21 14.09
N TYR A 16 4.74 -9.90 14.57
CA TYR A 16 3.53 -9.89 13.74
C TYR A 16 3.59 -8.84 12.63
N LEU A 17 4.01 -7.61 12.94
CA LEU A 17 4.13 -6.54 11.96
C LEU A 17 5.20 -6.85 10.91
N ALA A 18 6.36 -7.38 11.33
CA ALA A 18 7.40 -7.82 10.40
C ALA A 18 6.91 -8.94 9.46
N GLN A 19 6.10 -9.88 9.98
CA GLN A 19 5.50 -10.93 9.18
C GLN A 19 4.48 -10.36 8.18
N GLN A 20 3.64 -9.41 8.61
CA GLN A 20 2.72 -8.71 7.71
C GLN A 20 3.45 -7.94 6.62
N ASP A 21 4.52 -7.22 6.94
CA ASP A 21 5.29 -6.47 5.96
C ASP A 21 5.94 -7.40 4.93
N ALA A 22 6.47 -8.55 5.37
CA ALA A 22 6.97 -9.59 4.46
C ALA A 22 5.86 -10.15 3.55
N TYR A 23 4.65 -10.35 4.09
CA TYR A 23 3.50 -10.79 3.31
C TYR A 23 3.06 -9.75 2.27
N ARG A 24 2.93 -8.47 2.67
CA ARG A 24 2.61 -7.36 1.75
C ARG A 24 3.65 -7.24 0.65
N PHE A 25 4.94 -7.33 1.01
CA PHE A 25 6.03 -7.29 0.05
C PHE A 25 5.95 -8.44 -0.97
N THR A 26 5.62 -9.64 -0.51
CA THR A 26 5.47 -10.81 -1.38
C THR A 26 4.27 -10.66 -2.31
N ALA A 27 3.11 -10.26 -1.78
CA ALA A 27 1.88 -10.08 -2.56
C ALA A 27 2.04 -9.00 -3.65
N VAL A 28 2.69 -7.88 -3.34
CA VAL A 28 2.96 -6.84 -4.35
C VAL A 28 3.95 -7.31 -5.41
N ASN A 29 4.99 -8.08 -5.05
CA ASN A 29 5.90 -8.67 -6.02
C ASN A 29 5.19 -9.66 -6.96
N GLU A 30 4.31 -10.50 -6.44
CA GLU A 30 3.52 -11.43 -7.25
C GLU A 30 2.59 -10.69 -8.22
N MET A 31 1.91 -9.65 -7.75
CA MET A 31 1.09 -8.79 -8.60
C MET A 31 1.91 -8.14 -9.72
N LEU A 32 3.05 -7.51 -9.39
CA LEU A 32 3.91 -6.84 -10.37
C LEU A 32 4.53 -7.82 -11.38
N ARG A 33 4.73 -9.09 -11.01
CA ARG A 33 5.17 -10.14 -11.95
C ARG A 33 4.11 -10.49 -12.99
N GLY A 34 2.83 -10.32 -12.66
CA GLY A 34 1.71 -10.54 -13.58
C GLY A 34 1.48 -9.37 -14.54
N CYS A 35 2.06 -8.20 -14.27
CA CYS A 35 1.91 -7.01 -15.10
C CYS A 35 2.83 -7.05 -16.34
N THR A 36 2.32 -6.52 -17.45
CA THR A 36 3.11 -6.17 -18.63
C THR A 36 4.02 -4.97 -18.37
N GLU A 37 5.05 -4.79 -19.21
CA GLU A 37 5.96 -3.64 -19.08
C GLU A 37 5.23 -2.29 -19.13
N ARG A 38 4.17 -2.19 -19.94
CA ARG A 38 3.35 -0.98 -20.05
C ARG A 38 2.60 -0.69 -18.74
N GLU A 39 2.02 -1.70 -18.13
CA GLU A 39 1.28 -1.55 -16.86
C GLU A 39 2.23 -1.17 -15.72
N VAL A 40 3.42 -1.77 -15.69
CA VAL A 40 4.46 -1.37 -14.72
C VAL A 40 4.87 0.09 -14.93
N LEU A 41 5.00 0.56 -16.18
CA LEU A 41 5.33 1.96 -16.46
C LEU A 41 4.22 2.91 -15.99
N LEU A 42 2.95 2.59 -16.24
CA LEU A 42 1.81 3.38 -15.77
C LEU A 42 1.75 3.46 -14.24
N MET A 43 2.03 2.34 -13.56
CA MET A 43 2.14 2.34 -12.10
C MET A 43 3.30 3.20 -11.61
N LYS A 44 4.45 3.20 -12.30
CA LYS A 44 5.58 4.07 -11.96
C LYS A 44 5.21 5.54 -12.10
N GLU A 45 4.54 5.91 -13.18
CA GLU A 45 4.10 7.28 -13.42
C GLU A 45 3.11 7.74 -12.36
N ALA A 46 2.11 6.91 -12.03
CA ALA A 46 1.16 7.20 -10.96
C ALA A 46 1.87 7.35 -9.59
N ALA A 47 2.89 6.52 -9.34
CA ALA A 47 3.68 6.56 -8.13
C ALA A 47 4.55 7.82 -8.02
N VAL A 48 5.20 8.21 -9.11
CA VAL A 48 5.94 9.47 -9.19
C VAL A 48 4.98 10.65 -9.04
N MET A 49 3.80 10.64 -9.66
CA MET A 49 2.81 11.70 -9.48
C MET A 49 2.29 11.79 -8.04
N GLY A 50 2.04 10.67 -7.37
CA GLY A 50 1.64 10.63 -5.96
C GLY A 50 2.73 11.16 -5.02
N TRP A 51 4.00 10.89 -5.34
CA TRP A 51 5.16 11.46 -4.64
C TRP A 51 5.26 12.97 -4.88
N VAL A 52 5.22 13.40 -6.15
CA VAL A 52 5.39 14.80 -6.57
C VAL A 52 4.24 15.70 -6.09
N GLN A 53 3.02 15.18 -5.98
CA GLN A 53 1.87 15.90 -5.41
C GLN A 53 1.91 16.02 -3.87
N GLY A 54 2.98 15.56 -3.21
CA GLY A 54 3.28 15.95 -1.83
C GLY A 54 2.50 15.20 -0.74
N ARG A 55 1.84 14.09 -1.05
CA ARG A 55 1.25 13.21 -0.02
C ARG A 55 2.27 12.26 0.62
N MET A 56 3.49 12.20 0.10
CA MET A 56 4.59 11.41 0.67
C MET A 56 5.87 12.25 0.77
N HIS A 57 6.03 12.90 1.93
CA HIS A 57 7.31 13.39 2.46
C HIS A 57 8.08 14.39 1.58
N ALA A 58 7.79 15.69 1.77
CA ALA A 58 8.60 16.79 1.24
C ALA A 58 10.06 16.81 1.78
N ASP A 59 10.36 16.04 2.82
CA ASP A 59 11.62 15.98 3.54
C ASP A 59 12.47 14.73 3.23
N GLN A 60 11.97 13.78 2.44
CA GLN A 60 12.69 12.54 2.13
C GLN A 60 13.35 12.56 0.75
N LYS A 61 14.52 11.93 0.66
CA LYS A 61 15.21 11.68 -0.61
C LYS A 61 14.31 10.78 -1.46
N ILE A 62 14.05 11.17 -2.72
CA ILE A 62 13.20 10.42 -3.65
C ILE A 62 13.55 8.91 -3.57
N PRO A 63 12.63 8.04 -3.12
CA PRO A 63 12.88 6.61 -3.08
C PRO A 63 13.16 6.11 -4.50
N GLY A 64 14.05 5.14 -4.68
CA GLY A 64 14.29 4.58 -6.01
C GLY A 64 13.00 4.00 -6.63
N ASP A 65 12.89 3.99 -7.95
CA ASP A 65 11.68 3.64 -8.72
C ASP A 65 10.86 2.45 -8.18
N ARG A 66 11.54 1.40 -7.71
CA ARG A 66 10.90 0.20 -7.18
C ARG A 66 10.17 0.44 -5.86
N GLN A 67 10.70 1.29 -4.98
CA GLN A 67 10.10 1.54 -3.68
C GLN A 67 8.83 2.38 -3.81
N ILE A 68 8.80 3.36 -4.72
CA ILE A 68 7.61 4.16 -4.99
C ILE A 68 6.49 3.29 -5.57
N LEU A 69 6.82 2.35 -6.47
CA LEU A 69 5.88 1.35 -6.99
C LEU A 69 5.26 0.50 -5.89
N PHE A 70 6.07 0.02 -4.95
CA PHE A 70 5.58 -0.76 -3.81
C PHE A 70 4.57 0.02 -3.01
N THR A 71 4.87 1.29 -2.74
CA THR A 71 4.01 2.14 -1.93
C THR A 71 2.67 2.42 -2.59
N VAL A 72 2.64 2.64 -3.91
CA VAL A 72 1.37 2.80 -4.63
C VAL A 72 0.57 1.52 -4.70
N ALA A 73 1.23 0.39 -4.99
CA ALA A 73 0.55 -0.91 -5.00
C ALA A 73 -0.07 -1.23 -3.63
N ASP A 74 0.65 -0.94 -2.54
CA ASP A 74 0.17 -1.14 -1.17
C ASP A 74 -1.03 -0.21 -0.86
N ALA A 75 -0.94 1.06 -1.25
CA ALA A 75 -2.05 2.02 -1.08
C ALA A 75 -3.30 1.60 -1.86
N CYS A 76 -3.17 1.16 -3.12
CA CYS A 76 -4.30 0.66 -3.91
C CYS A 76 -4.94 -0.57 -3.25
N ARG A 77 -4.15 -1.43 -2.59
CA ARG A 77 -4.68 -2.58 -1.85
C ARG A 77 -5.37 -2.20 -0.53
N ALA A 78 -4.92 -1.13 0.12
CA ALA A 78 -5.51 -0.65 1.37
C ALA A 78 -6.91 -0.04 1.17
N TYR A 79 -7.20 0.52 -0.01
CA TYR A 79 -8.50 1.07 -0.40
C TYR A 79 -9.11 0.26 -1.53
N ALA A 80 -9.49 -0.98 -1.20
CA ALA A 80 -9.88 -1.98 -2.18
C ALA A 80 -11.14 -1.61 -2.99
N ASP A 81 -12.04 -0.84 -2.39
CA ASP A 81 -13.26 -0.26 -2.96
C ASP A 81 -12.98 0.79 -4.04
N LEU A 82 -11.93 1.59 -3.87
CA LEU A 82 -11.51 2.61 -4.84
C LEU A 82 -10.74 2.04 -6.02
N TYR A 83 -10.11 0.86 -5.86
CA TYR A 83 -9.27 0.23 -6.87
C TYR A 83 -9.63 -1.25 -7.13
N PRO A 84 -10.89 -1.57 -7.47
CA PRO A 84 -11.39 -2.94 -7.59
C PRO A 84 -10.68 -3.76 -8.67
N THR A 85 -10.22 -3.11 -9.74
CA THR A 85 -9.45 -3.77 -10.82
C THR A 85 -8.11 -4.32 -10.32
N ILE A 86 -7.51 -3.69 -9.30
CA ILE A 86 -6.22 -4.10 -8.71
C ILE A 86 -6.45 -5.11 -7.59
N THR A 87 -7.50 -4.92 -6.79
CA THR A 87 -7.74 -5.72 -5.58
C THR A 87 -8.63 -6.94 -5.81
N GLY A 88 -9.34 -7.00 -6.94
CA GLY A 88 -10.37 -8.01 -7.20
C GLY A 88 -11.61 -7.83 -6.32
N TRP A 89 -11.74 -6.69 -5.65
CA TRP A 89 -12.90 -6.40 -4.80
C TRP A 89 -14.16 -6.20 -5.65
N THR A 90 -15.25 -6.84 -5.22
CA THR A 90 -16.60 -6.60 -5.73
C THR A 90 -17.47 -6.13 -4.57
N PRO A 91 -18.33 -5.12 -4.76
CA PRO A 91 -19.33 -4.78 -3.76
C PRO A 91 -20.17 -6.02 -3.45
N ALA A 92 -20.52 -6.22 -2.17
CA ALA A 92 -21.58 -7.16 -1.84
C ALA A 92 -22.86 -6.59 -2.48
N ASP A 93 -23.64 -7.44 -3.16
CA ASP A 93 -24.94 -7.03 -3.68
C ASP A 93 -25.77 -6.50 -2.51
N ASP A 94 -25.93 -5.18 -2.44
CA ASP A 94 -26.88 -4.57 -1.53
C ASP A 94 -28.25 -5.01 -2.06
N GLU A 95 -28.87 -5.99 -1.40
CA GLU A 95 -30.29 -6.29 -1.59
C GLU A 95 -31.02 -4.95 -1.34
N GLU A 96 -31.45 -4.30 -2.43
CA GLU A 96 -32.35 -3.16 -2.36
C GLU A 96 -33.64 -3.67 -1.71
N ASP A 97 -33.75 -3.48 -0.39
CA ASP A 97 -35.01 -3.55 0.33
C ASP A 97 -35.91 -2.43 -0.22
N GLU A 98 -36.57 -2.70 -1.36
CA GLU A 98 -37.66 -1.90 -1.89
C GLU A 98 -38.87 -2.04 -0.94
N GLU A 99 -39.08 -1.03 -0.08
CA GLU A 99 -40.37 -0.78 0.61
C GLU A 99 -41.34 0.07 -0.24
#